data_AF-A0A090WX99-F1
#
_entry.id   AF-A0A090WX99-F1
#
_cell.length_a   1.000
_cell.length_b   1.000
_cell.length_c   1.000
_cell.angle_alpha   90.00
_cell.angle_beta   90.00
_cell.angle_gamma   90.00
#
_symmetry.space_group_name_H-M   'P 1'
#
loop_
_entity.id
_entity.type
_entity.pdbx_description
1 polymer ?
#
loop_
_entity_poly.entity_id
_entity_poly.type
_entity_poly.pdbx_seq_one_letter_code
_entity_poly.pdbx_strand_id
1 'polypeptide(L)'
;MPAEGQDLHEHIAEKYGSTDEQQNESKQRMVEAGEELGFTFDYFDGMRMSNTFEAHILLEYAKYFGKQTELKMTLTKAFFTDHKDVSKRDVLKQALLDVGLDAEEGLSKLDNEDIRSEVKTKEGYWQQLGVNSVPTVVFNRKSAVTGAQPVDTFKQVLTELLQAQNAPVSE
;
A
#
# COMPACT_ATOMS: atom_id res chain seq x y z
N MET A 1 2.25 5.55 -13.71
CA MET A 1 1.08 4.82 -14.23
C MET A 1 0.10 5.83 -14.82
N PRO A 2 -0.49 5.56 -16.00
CA PRO A 2 -1.56 6.39 -16.58
C PRO A 2 -2.79 6.52 -15.67
N ALA A 3 -3.74 7.39 -16.01
CA ALA A 3 -4.94 7.64 -15.20
C ALA A 3 -5.92 6.45 -15.26
N GLU A 4 -6.01 5.81 -16.41
CA GLU A 4 -6.81 4.63 -16.74
C GLU A 4 -6.23 3.30 -16.21
N GLY A 5 -5.12 3.37 -15.47
CA GLY A 5 -4.44 2.20 -14.95
C GLY A 5 -3.71 1.39 -16.03
N GLN A 6 -3.30 0.19 -15.68
CA GLN A 6 -2.66 -0.78 -16.59
C GLN A 6 -3.28 -2.16 -16.37
N ASP A 7 -3.27 -3.04 -17.36
CA ASP A 7 -3.63 -4.44 -17.12
C ASP A 7 -2.71 -5.05 -16.04
N LEU A 8 -3.28 -5.84 -15.12
CA LEU A 8 -2.52 -6.39 -13.99
C LEU A 8 -1.39 -7.32 -14.45
N HIS A 9 -1.64 -8.14 -15.47
CA HIS A 9 -0.68 -9.10 -15.97
C HIS A 9 0.49 -8.39 -16.68
N GLU A 10 0.17 -7.41 -17.52
CA GLU A 10 1.18 -6.56 -18.18
C GLU A 10 2.00 -5.77 -17.15
N HIS A 11 1.35 -5.17 -16.16
CA HIS A 11 2.03 -4.38 -15.12
C HIS A 11 3.01 -5.22 -14.31
N ILE A 12 2.62 -6.44 -13.91
CA ILE A 12 3.48 -7.34 -13.14
C ILE A 12 4.65 -7.83 -14.00
N ALA A 13 4.40 -8.22 -15.26
CA ALA A 13 5.44 -8.65 -16.19
C ALA A 13 6.48 -7.56 -16.44
N GLU A 14 6.05 -6.32 -16.71
CA GLU A 14 6.95 -5.18 -16.94
C GLU A 14 7.75 -4.79 -15.69
N LYS A 15 7.11 -4.84 -14.52
CA LYS A 15 7.71 -4.37 -13.27
C LYS A 15 8.66 -5.39 -12.65
N TYR A 16 8.35 -6.68 -12.75
CA TYR A 16 9.08 -7.74 -12.06
C TYR A 16 9.79 -8.72 -13.00
N GLY A 17 9.55 -8.65 -14.32
CA GLY A 17 10.12 -9.58 -15.30
C GLY A 17 9.64 -11.03 -15.11
N SER A 18 8.53 -11.23 -14.41
CA SER A 18 8.04 -12.56 -14.00
C SER A 18 7.26 -13.25 -15.11
N THR A 19 7.45 -14.56 -15.25
CA THR A 19 6.66 -15.41 -16.16
C THR A 19 5.22 -15.56 -15.69
N ASP A 20 4.30 -15.87 -16.58
CA ASP A 20 2.89 -16.11 -16.27
C ASP A 20 2.71 -17.16 -15.15
N GLU A 21 3.55 -18.21 -15.15
CA GLU A 21 3.60 -19.23 -14.10
C GLU A 21 3.95 -18.63 -12.74
N GLN A 22 5.01 -17.81 -12.66
CA GLN A 22 5.41 -17.12 -11.43
C GLN A 22 4.34 -16.15 -10.93
N GLN A 23 3.62 -15.50 -11.85
CA GLN A 23 2.51 -14.61 -11.51
C GLN A 23 1.34 -15.40 -10.91
N ASN A 24 0.98 -16.54 -11.51
CA ASN A 24 -0.09 -17.40 -11.01
C ASN A 24 0.25 -18.00 -9.64
N GLU A 25 1.47 -18.49 -9.45
CA GLU A 25 1.93 -18.93 -8.13
C GLU A 25 1.89 -17.80 -7.09
N SER A 26 2.29 -16.58 -7.47
CA SER A 26 2.24 -15.44 -6.57
C SER A 26 0.81 -15.07 -6.19
N LYS A 27 -0.14 -15.12 -7.12
CA LYS A 27 -1.56 -14.91 -6.84
C LYS A 27 -2.09 -15.97 -5.88
N GLN A 28 -1.78 -17.24 -6.14
CA GLN A 28 -2.21 -18.34 -5.26
C GLN A 28 -1.69 -18.16 -3.83
N ARG A 29 -0.41 -17.85 -3.65
CA ARG A 29 0.15 -17.57 -2.32
C ARG A 29 -0.54 -16.40 -1.62
N MET A 30 -0.93 -15.36 -2.36
CA MET A 30 -1.67 -14.21 -1.80
C MET A 30 -3.08 -14.61 -1.36
N VAL A 31 -3.78 -15.45 -2.15
CA VAL A 31 -5.12 -15.97 -1.80
C VAL A 31 -5.04 -16.78 -0.51
N GLU A 32 -4.13 -17.76 -0.44
CA GLU A 32 -3.95 -18.63 0.73
C GLU A 32 -3.61 -17.80 1.99
N ALA A 33 -2.66 -16.87 1.88
CA ALA A 33 -2.31 -15.99 3.00
C ALA A 33 -3.46 -15.05 3.42
N GLY A 34 -4.27 -14.59 2.45
CA GLY A 34 -5.46 -13.80 2.72
C GLY A 34 -6.49 -14.58 3.52
N GLU A 35 -6.81 -15.81 3.10
CA GLU A 35 -7.79 -16.68 3.77
C GLU A 35 -7.42 -16.95 5.23
N GLU A 36 -6.14 -17.22 5.52
CA GLU A 36 -5.62 -17.40 6.88
C GLU A 36 -5.84 -16.16 7.77
N LEU A 37 -5.85 -14.97 7.16
CA LEU A 37 -6.00 -13.68 7.83
C LEU A 37 -7.42 -13.11 7.75
N GLY A 38 -8.37 -13.85 7.17
CA GLY A 38 -9.75 -13.40 6.98
C GLY A 38 -9.93 -12.29 5.93
N PHE A 39 -9.03 -12.21 4.96
CA PHE A 39 -9.08 -11.27 3.84
C PHE A 39 -9.19 -12.02 2.51
N THR A 40 -10.19 -11.67 1.69
CA THR A 40 -10.40 -12.33 0.39
C THR A 40 -9.69 -11.58 -0.74
N PHE A 41 -8.72 -12.22 -1.39
CA PHE A 41 -8.20 -11.79 -2.69
C PHE A 41 -8.98 -12.48 -3.81
N ASP A 42 -9.90 -11.77 -4.45
CA ASP A 42 -10.72 -12.27 -5.56
C ASP A 42 -10.12 -11.78 -6.89
N TYR A 43 -9.12 -12.50 -7.40
CA TYR A 43 -8.50 -12.18 -8.68
C TYR A 43 -9.40 -12.67 -9.84
N PHE A 44 -9.62 -11.82 -10.84
CA PHE A 44 -10.45 -12.14 -12.00
C PHE A 44 -9.78 -11.77 -13.33
N ASP A 45 -10.24 -12.40 -14.42
CA ASP A 45 -9.75 -12.12 -15.77
C ASP A 45 -10.07 -10.69 -16.20
N GLY A 46 -9.06 -9.96 -16.68
CA GLY A 46 -9.18 -8.55 -17.05
C GLY A 46 -9.12 -7.58 -15.87
N MET A 47 -8.72 -8.02 -14.67
CA MET A 47 -8.42 -7.13 -13.55
C MET A 47 -7.33 -6.13 -13.93
N ARG A 48 -7.59 -4.83 -13.68
CA ARG A 48 -6.66 -3.74 -13.99
C ARG A 48 -6.08 -3.15 -12.72
N MET A 49 -4.80 -2.79 -12.77
CA MET A 49 -4.14 -1.98 -11.76
C MET A 49 -4.63 -0.54 -11.83
N SER A 50 -5.28 -0.06 -10.77
CA SER A 50 -5.73 1.32 -10.65
C SER A 50 -4.56 2.28 -10.38
N ASN A 51 -4.65 3.50 -10.92
CA ASN A 51 -3.86 4.61 -10.41
C ASN A 51 -4.35 4.97 -9.01
N THR A 52 -3.46 4.89 -8.02
CA THR A 52 -3.80 5.07 -6.60
C THR A 52 -3.32 6.41 -6.02
N PHE A 53 -2.89 7.36 -6.86
CA PHE A 53 -2.35 8.63 -6.36
C PHE A 53 -3.38 9.41 -5.53
N GLU A 54 -4.63 9.54 -6.01
CA GLU A 54 -5.70 10.20 -5.26
C GLU A 54 -6.08 9.43 -3.99
N ALA A 55 -6.06 8.10 -4.03
CA ALA A 55 -6.23 7.28 -2.83
C ALA A 55 -5.15 7.58 -1.77
N HIS A 56 -3.90 7.77 -2.17
CA HIS A 56 -2.80 8.14 -1.27
C HIS A 56 -2.96 9.55 -0.68
N ILE A 57 -3.50 10.52 -1.41
CA ILE A 57 -3.86 11.83 -0.87
C ILE A 57 -4.90 11.67 0.26
N LEU A 58 -5.92 10.84 0.03
CA LEU A 58 -6.96 10.60 1.03
C LEU A 58 -6.44 9.84 2.26
N LEU A 59 -5.42 8.99 2.10
CA LEU A 59 -4.74 8.37 3.24
C LEU A 59 -4.00 9.38 4.10
N GLU A 60 -3.41 10.42 3.50
CA GLU A 60 -2.82 11.53 4.27
C GLU A 60 -3.91 12.38 4.96
N TYR A 61 -5.04 12.62 4.31
CA TYR A 61 -6.19 13.27 4.94
C TYR A 61 -6.73 12.47 6.13
N ALA A 62 -6.97 11.17 5.97
CA ALA A 62 -7.48 10.29 7.02
C ALA A 62 -6.54 10.17 8.23
N LYS A 63 -5.24 10.44 8.04
CA LYS A 63 -4.24 10.45 9.12
C LYS A 63 -4.54 11.49 10.20
N TYR A 64 -5.06 12.66 9.83
CA TYR A 64 -5.41 13.73 10.79
C TYR A 64 -6.51 13.31 11.77
N PHE A 65 -7.29 12.29 11.42
CA PHE A 65 -8.40 11.77 12.21
C PHE A 65 -8.09 10.40 12.85
N GLY A 66 -6.86 9.88 12.70
CA GLY A 66 -6.51 8.54 13.17
C GLY A 66 -7.18 7.40 12.37
N LYS A 67 -7.71 7.68 11.18
CA LYS A 67 -8.47 6.76 10.33
C LYS A 67 -7.67 6.21 9.13
N GLN A 68 -6.37 6.50 9.05
CA GLN A 68 -5.53 6.10 7.91
C GLN A 68 -5.52 4.58 7.66
N THR A 69 -5.32 3.77 8.70
CA THR A 69 -5.31 2.30 8.56
C THR A 69 -6.69 1.77 8.15
N GLU A 70 -7.76 2.29 8.75
CA GLU A 70 -9.12 1.89 8.44
C GLU A 70 -9.45 2.20 6.96
N LEU A 71 -9.14 3.41 6.50
CA LEU A 71 -9.32 3.79 5.09
C LEU A 71 -8.45 2.94 4.15
N LYS A 72 -7.20 2.64 4.54
CA LYS A 72 -6.32 1.77 3.76
C LYS A 72 -6.95 0.38 3.58
N MET A 73 -7.46 -0.20 4.65
CA MET A 73 -8.11 -1.52 4.59
C MET A 73 -9.39 -1.47 3.75
N THR A 74 -10.21 -0.42 3.90
CA THR A 74 -11.41 -0.22 3.08
C THR A 74 -11.08 -0.14 1.58
N LEU A 75 -10.06 0.63 1.19
CA LEU A 75 -9.64 0.75 -0.20
C LEU A 75 -8.98 -0.54 -0.74
N THR A 76 -8.20 -1.23 0.09
CA THR A 76 -7.60 -2.52 -0.26
C THR A 76 -8.69 -3.57 -0.50
N LYS A 77 -9.72 -3.64 0.36
CA LYS A 77 -10.90 -4.50 0.14
C LYS A 77 -11.67 -4.08 -1.11
N ALA A 78 -11.91 -2.79 -1.30
CA ALA A 78 -12.61 -2.28 -2.48
C ALA A 78 -11.95 -2.76 -3.78
N PHE A 79 -10.61 -2.75 -3.83
CA PHE A 79 -9.85 -3.18 -4.99
C PHE A 79 -9.78 -4.72 -5.14
N PHE A 80 -9.31 -5.43 -4.11
CA PHE A 80 -9.00 -6.87 -4.22
C PHE A 80 -10.19 -7.80 -3.97
N THR A 81 -11.25 -7.32 -3.34
CA THR A 81 -12.41 -8.15 -2.97
C THR A 81 -13.68 -7.68 -3.69
N ASP A 82 -13.93 -6.37 -3.72
CA ASP A 82 -15.18 -5.83 -4.25
C ASP A 82 -15.09 -5.45 -5.75
N HIS A 83 -13.94 -5.70 -6.39
CA HIS A 83 -13.65 -5.41 -7.79
C HIS A 83 -13.91 -3.94 -8.21
N LYS A 84 -13.71 -3.00 -7.28
CA LYS A 84 -13.91 -1.57 -7.52
C LYS A 84 -12.62 -0.90 -7.99
N ASP A 85 -12.76 0.02 -8.93
CA ASP A 85 -11.66 0.86 -9.39
C ASP A 85 -11.43 2.03 -8.40
N VAL A 86 -10.37 1.91 -7.60
CA VAL A 86 -9.99 2.92 -6.59
C VAL A 86 -9.37 4.18 -7.18
N SER A 87 -9.33 4.32 -8.52
CA SER A 87 -9.04 5.60 -9.19
C SER A 87 -10.30 6.47 -9.35
N LYS A 88 -11.50 5.92 -9.15
CA LYS A 88 -12.77 6.63 -9.30
C LYS A 88 -13.12 7.42 -8.04
N ARG A 89 -13.36 8.72 -8.18
CA ARG A 89 -13.67 9.61 -7.04
C ARG A 89 -14.94 9.21 -6.29
N ASP A 90 -15.90 8.61 -6.98
CA ASP A 90 -17.12 8.04 -6.43
C ASP A 90 -16.86 6.82 -5.54
N VAL A 91 -15.89 5.96 -5.89
CA VAL A 91 -15.41 4.87 -5.02
C VAL A 91 -14.67 5.44 -3.81
N LEU A 92 -13.80 6.43 -4.04
CA LEU A 92 -13.06 7.12 -2.97
C LEU A 92 -13.99 7.84 -1.98
N LYS A 93 -15.04 8.49 -2.50
CA LYS A 93 -16.09 9.14 -1.71
C LYS A 93 -16.76 8.15 -0.78
N GLN A 94 -17.20 7.01 -1.33
CA GLN A 94 -17.85 5.99 -0.53
C GLN A 94 -16.90 5.43 0.54
N ALA A 95 -15.63 5.19 0.20
CA ALA A 95 -14.65 4.72 1.16
C ALA A 95 -14.41 5.69 2.33
N LEU A 96 -14.43 7.01 2.09
CA LEU A 96 -14.37 8.02 3.15
C LEU A 96 -15.60 7.95 4.07
N LEU A 97 -16.81 7.85 3.49
CA LEU A 97 -18.04 7.73 4.26
C LEU A 97 -18.07 6.45 5.11
N ASP A 98 -17.61 5.33 4.55
CA ASP A 98 -17.59 4.02 5.21
C ASP A 98 -16.71 4.03 6.47
N VAL A 99 -15.67 4.86 6.51
CA VAL A 99 -14.78 5.02 7.68
C VAL A 99 -15.14 6.21 8.57
N GLY A 100 -16.26 6.87 8.28
CA GLY A 100 -16.82 7.98 9.07
C GLY A 100 -16.11 9.33 8.87
N LEU A 101 -15.50 9.57 7.72
CA LEU A 101 -14.86 10.84 7.38
C LEU A 101 -15.77 11.73 6.51
N ASP A 102 -15.49 13.04 6.52
CA ASP A 102 -16.16 13.99 5.62
C ASP A 102 -15.66 13.77 4.18
N ALA A 103 -16.55 13.22 3.36
CA ALA A 103 -16.28 12.96 1.95
C ALA A 103 -16.01 14.23 1.14
N GLU A 104 -16.77 15.31 1.36
CA GLU A 104 -16.63 16.53 0.57
C GLU A 104 -15.33 17.25 0.93
N GLU A 105 -15.01 17.30 2.23
CA GLU A 105 -13.73 17.83 2.68
C GLU A 105 -12.56 17.02 2.12
N GLY A 106 -12.61 15.68 2.21
CA GLY A 106 -11.55 14.82 1.68
C GLY A 106 -11.37 14.97 0.17
N LEU A 107 -12.46 14.96 -0.61
CA LEU A 107 -12.41 15.13 -2.06
C LEU A 107 -11.89 16.52 -2.47
N SER A 108 -12.16 17.57 -1.69
CA SER A 108 -11.63 18.91 -1.94
C SER A 108 -10.10 18.98 -1.92
N LYS A 109 -9.44 18.03 -1.23
CA LYS A 109 -7.97 17.94 -1.18
C LYS A 109 -7.36 17.42 -2.47
N LEU A 110 -8.13 16.69 -3.29
CA LEU A 110 -7.61 16.02 -4.49
C LEU A 110 -7.12 17.02 -5.55
N ASP A 111 -7.76 18.19 -5.62
CA ASP A 111 -7.46 19.24 -6.59
C ASP A 111 -6.52 20.34 -6.01
N ASN A 112 -6.05 20.17 -4.78
CA ASN A 112 -5.09 21.08 -4.16
C ASN A 112 -3.66 20.74 -4.58
N GLU A 113 -3.04 21.61 -5.37
CA GLU A 113 -1.69 21.39 -5.92
C GLU A 113 -0.59 21.28 -4.85
N ASP A 114 -0.71 22.00 -3.73
CA ASP A 114 0.27 21.91 -2.64
C ASP A 114 0.23 20.52 -2.01
N ILE A 115 -0.96 20.00 -1.74
CA ILE A 115 -1.16 18.64 -1.19
C ILE A 115 -0.65 17.57 -2.17
N ARG A 116 -0.95 17.72 -3.46
CA ARG A 116 -0.44 16.82 -4.50
C ARG A 116 1.09 16.85 -4.54
N SER A 117 1.69 18.03 -4.43
CA SER A 117 3.15 18.21 -4.38
C SER A 117 3.75 17.52 -3.17
N GLU A 118 3.17 17.70 -1.98
CA GLU A 118 3.64 17.07 -0.74
C GLU A 118 3.66 15.53 -0.82
N VAL A 119 2.61 14.91 -1.38
CA VAL A 119 2.57 13.45 -1.56
C VAL A 119 3.66 12.98 -2.51
N LYS A 120 3.89 13.69 -3.63
CA LYS A 120 4.98 13.39 -4.57
C LYS A 120 6.36 13.56 -3.93
N THR A 121 6.55 14.60 -3.11
CA THR A 121 7.80 14.81 -2.38
C THR A 121 8.06 13.68 -1.39
N LYS A 122 7.04 13.20 -0.67
CA LYS A 122 7.16 12.05 0.24
C LYS A 122 7.52 10.77 -0.51
N GLU A 123 6.90 10.51 -1.66
CA GLU A 123 7.24 9.38 -2.53
C GLU A 123 8.71 9.47 -3.00
N GLY A 124 9.10 10.63 -3.55
CA GLY A 124 10.46 10.86 -4.06
C GLY A 124 11.53 10.74 -2.97
N TYR A 125 11.24 11.16 -1.74
CA TYR A 125 12.12 10.99 -0.59
C TYR A 125 12.47 9.51 -0.36
N TRP A 126 11.48 8.62 -0.37
CA TRP A 126 11.72 7.19 -0.16
C TRP A 126 12.43 6.53 -1.34
N GLN A 127 12.11 6.92 -2.57
CA GLN A 127 12.82 6.47 -3.76
C GLN A 127 14.31 6.86 -3.71
N GLN A 128 14.63 8.08 -3.29
CA GLN A 128 16.02 8.54 -3.10
C GLN A 128 16.78 7.74 -2.04
N LEU A 129 16.07 7.17 -1.07
CA LEU A 129 16.63 6.25 -0.07
C LEU A 129 16.70 4.80 -0.54
N GLY A 130 16.44 4.53 -1.83
CA GLY A 130 16.53 3.20 -2.43
C GLY A 130 15.29 2.32 -2.25
N VAL A 131 14.17 2.86 -1.76
CA VAL A 131 12.91 2.12 -1.67
C VAL A 131 12.26 2.02 -3.05
N ASN A 132 12.41 0.85 -3.67
CA ASN A 132 11.92 0.57 -5.03
C ASN A 132 10.73 -0.41 -5.09
N SER A 133 10.27 -0.92 -3.94
CA SER A 133 9.12 -1.83 -3.88
C SER A 133 8.37 -1.74 -2.56
N VAL A 134 7.12 -2.21 -2.55
CA VAL A 134 6.24 -2.25 -1.37
C VAL A 134 5.71 -3.68 -1.15
N PRO A 135 5.44 -4.08 0.11
CA PRO A 135 5.71 -3.31 1.33
C PRO A 135 7.21 -3.24 1.64
N THR A 136 7.64 -2.08 2.17
CA THR A 136 8.98 -1.90 2.76
C THR A 136 8.79 -1.29 4.13
N VAL A 137 9.35 -1.93 5.16
CA VAL A 137 9.31 -1.46 6.55
C VAL A 137 10.70 -0.99 6.94
N VAL A 138 10.83 0.30 7.29
CA VAL A 138 12.11 0.91 7.67
C VAL A 138 12.18 1.05 9.18
N PHE A 139 13.23 0.50 9.79
CA PHE A 139 13.46 0.53 11.23
C PHE A 139 14.51 1.56 11.58
N ASN A 140 14.12 2.55 12.39
CA ASN A 140 15.01 3.60 12.91
C ASN A 140 15.87 4.32 11.84
N ARG A 141 15.42 4.33 10.57
CA ARG A 141 16.18 4.84 9.41
C ARG A 141 17.57 4.21 9.24
N LYS A 142 17.78 3.00 9.76
CA LYS A 142 19.08 2.30 9.72
C LYS A 142 19.01 0.98 8.95
N SER A 143 17.89 0.28 9.05
CA SER A 143 17.66 -0.98 8.34
C SER A 143 16.26 -0.98 7.72
N ALA A 144 16.07 -1.82 6.71
CA ALA A 144 14.80 -2.00 6.05
C ALA A 144 14.54 -3.48 5.77
N VAL A 145 13.28 -3.87 5.84
CA VAL A 145 12.79 -5.19 5.42
C VAL A 145 11.82 -4.96 4.26
N THR A 146 12.06 -5.65 3.16
CA THR A 146 11.29 -5.52 1.92
C THR A 146 10.51 -6.81 1.64
N GLY A 147 9.28 -6.64 1.13
CA GLY A 147 8.37 -7.73 0.80
C GLY A 147 7.46 -8.11 1.97
N ALA A 148 6.43 -8.90 1.66
CA ALA A 148 5.53 -9.48 2.65
C ALA A 148 6.25 -10.62 3.40
N GLN A 149 7.00 -10.25 4.44
CA GLN A 149 7.76 -11.21 5.24
C GLN A 149 6.88 -11.87 6.33
N PRO A 150 7.21 -13.11 6.75
CA PRO A 150 6.55 -13.76 7.88
C PRO A 150 6.68 -12.97 9.18
N VAL A 151 5.73 -13.18 10.09
CA VAL A 151 5.72 -12.56 11.43
C VAL A 151 7.03 -12.81 12.18
N ASP A 152 7.61 -14.00 12.08
CA ASP A 152 8.83 -14.34 12.80
C ASP A 152 10.05 -13.56 12.31
N THR A 153 10.12 -13.21 11.03
CA THR A 153 11.15 -12.30 10.50
C THR A 153 11.09 -10.94 11.19
N PHE A 154 9.87 -10.38 11.34
CA PHE A 154 9.69 -9.12 12.04
C PHE A 154 10.03 -9.23 13.54
N LYS A 155 9.64 -10.32 14.22
CA LYS A 155 10.02 -10.55 15.61
C LYS A 155 11.53 -10.59 15.80
N GLN A 156 12.24 -11.29 14.92
CA GLN A 156 13.70 -11.39 14.98
C GLN A 156 14.34 -10.00 14.84
N VAL A 157 14.00 -9.26 13.78
CA VAL A 157 14.55 -7.91 13.52
C VAL A 157 14.29 -6.97 14.70
N LEU A 158 13.06 -6.96 15.24
CA LEU A 158 12.72 -6.14 16.39
C LEU A 158 13.51 -6.53 17.65
N THR A 159 13.71 -7.84 17.87
CA THR A 159 14.49 -8.36 19.01
C THR A 159 15.94 -7.93 18.92
N GLU A 160 16.57 -8.06 17.76
CA GLU A 160 17.96 -7.64 17.51
C GLU A 160 18.12 -6.13 17.72
N LEU A 161 17.17 -5.32 17.25
CA LEU A 161 17.20 -3.86 17.44
C LEU A 161 17.08 -3.45 18.91
N LEU A 162 16.23 -4.12 19.68
CA LEU A 162 16.09 -3.88 21.13
C LEU A 162 17.37 -4.26 21.89
N GLN A 163 18.02 -5.36 21.51
CA GLN A 163 19.29 -5.78 22.10
C GLN A 163 20.40 -4.78 21.79
N ALA A 164 20.51 -4.33 20.53
CA ALA A 164 21.51 -3.35 20.12
C ALA A 164 21.31 -1.98 20.80
N GLN A 165 20.07 -1.59 21.12
CA GLN A 165 19.78 -0.36 21.86
C GLN A 165 20.18 -0.44 23.34
N ASN A 166 20.15 -1.64 23.92
CA ASN A 166 20.45 -1.89 25.33
C ASN A 166 21.91 -2.30 25.58
N ALA A 167 22.73 -2.43 24.53
CA ALA A 167 24.15 -2.73 24.67
C ALA A 167 24.88 -1.50 25.26
N PRO A 168 25.66 -1.65 26.35
CA PRO A 168 26.46 -0.55 26.88
C PRO A 168 27.46 -0.09 25.81
N VAL A 169 27.60 1.23 25.65
CA VAL A 169 28.66 1.81 24.82
C VAL A 169 29.98 1.39 25.43
N SER A 170 30.73 0.53 24.75
CA SER A 170 32.10 0.20 25.14
C SER A 170 32.95 1.46 25.02
N GLU A 171 33.48 1.94 26.16
CA GLU A 171 34.47 3.01 26.26
C GLU A 171 35.80 2.63 25.59
#